data_AF-A0A0G1WAM9-F1
#
_entry.id   AF-A0A0G1WAM9-F1
#
_cell.length_a   1.000
_cell.length_b   1.000
_cell.length_c   1.000
_cell.angle_alpha   90.00
_cell.angle_beta   90.00
_cell.angle_gamma   90.00
#
_symmetry.space_group_name_H-M   'P 1'
#
loop_
_entity.id
_entity.type
_entity.pdbx_description
1 polymer ?
#
loop_
_entity_poly.entity_id
_entity_poly.type
_entity_poly.pdbx_seq_one_letter_code
_entity_poly.pdbx_strand_id
1 'polypeptide(L)'
;MNTVKECFDTILRGNKSDSRLAARRVRKLLYSSQSGRNDLEDIKNLINNASIEYAKIFEEWKQENFVAATSVIYYLHNKEENPDFLFPWLFQLLQHSSGVIRYASVRMLSNEIGPLTVHLRFPDHKPGYFGKLMPEQADTILYSLFVSLNGLLGTLWQSKYKKYKYIDSLPVSPYKSVQMVLAELKESCGKKYIDRLARLTNPL
;
A
#
# COMPACT_ATOMS: atom_id res chain seq x y z
N MET A 1 -16.14 17.25 18.21
CA MET A 1 -15.02 16.29 18.27
C MET A 1 -14.89 15.74 16.86
N ASN A 2 -13.76 15.94 16.18
CA ASN A 2 -13.74 15.66 14.74
C ASN A 2 -13.69 14.16 14.45
N THR A 3 -14.56 13.67 13.57
CA THR A 3 -14.54 12.27 13.09
C THR A 3 -13.43 12.08 12.05
N VAL A 4 -13.13 10.83 11.67
CA VAL A 4 -12.20 10.54 10.58
C VAL A 4 -12.70 11.17 9.28
N LYS A 5 -14.01 11.07 9.00
CA LYS A 5 -14.65 11.71 7.85
C LYS A 5 -14.46 13.22 7.82
N GLU A 6 -14.71 13.91 8.93
CA GLU A 6 -14.49 15.35 9.02
C GLU A 6 -13.03 15.74 8.79
N CYS A 7 -12.07 14.89 9.19
CA CYS A 7 -10.67 15.10 8.88
C CYS A 7 -10.42 15.01 7.37
N PHE A 8 -10.99 14.04 6.66
CA PHE A 8 -10.89 13.94 5.20
C PHE A 8 -11.56 15.12 4.49
N ASP A 9 -12.74 15.56 4.95
CA ASP A 9 -13.39 16.77 4.42
C ASP A 9 -12.49 18.00 4.59
N THR A 10 -11.85 18.14 5.75
CA THR A 10 -10.89 19.22 6.04
C THR A 10 -9.64 19.10 5.17
N ILE A 11 -9.13 17.90 4.92
CA ILE A 11 -7.99 17.68 4.03
C ILE A 11 -8.32 18.18 2.62
N LEU A 12 -9.51 17.87 2.11
CA LEU A 12 -9.93 18.17 0.75
C LEU A 12 -10.31 19.65 0.53
N ARG A 13 -10.97 20.27 1.52
CA ARG A 13 -11.56 21.62 1.39
C ARG A 13 -10.82 22.71 2.16
N GLY A 14 -10.03 22.34 3.16
CA GLY A 14 -9.32 23.27 4.02
C GLY A 14 -8.10 23.91 3.34
N ASN A 15 -7.55 24.93 4.00
CA ASN A 15 -6.27 25.50 3.61
C ASN A 15 -5.11 24.53 3.94
N LYS A 16 -3.90 24.87 3.51
CA LYS A 16 -2.70 24.04 3.68
C LYS A 16 -2.40 23.67 5.14
N SER A 17 -2.60 24.60 6.07
CA SER A 17 -2.35 24.36 7.50
C SER A 17 -3.37 23.39 8.08
N ASP A 18 -4.65 23.65 7.85
CA ASP A 18 -5.75 22.84 8.39
C ASP A 18 -5.74 21.44 7.80
N SER A 19 -5.48 21.30 6.50
CA SER A 19 -5.33 20.02 5.83
C SER A 19 -4.19 19.19 6.44
N ARG A 20 -3.03 19.81 6.72
CA ARG A 20 -1.90 19.13 7.36
C ARG A 20 -2.23 18.68 8.78
N LEU A 21 -2.90 19.52 9.56
CA LEU A 21 -3.33 19.19 10.92
C LEU A 21 -4.37 18.06 10.92
N ALA A 22 -5.32 18.11 10.00
CA ALA A 22 -6.33 17.06 9.81
C ALA A 22 -5.70 15.71 9.45
N ALA A 23 -4.76 15.67 8.50
CA ALA A 23 -4.04 14.44 8.13
C ALA A 23 -3.29 13.81 9.31
N ARG A 24 -2.67 14.62 10.17
CA ARG A 24 -2.02 14.15 11.40
C ARG A 24 -3.01 13.67 12.45
N ARG A 25 -4.21 14.24 12.48
CA ARG A 25 -5.26 13.92 13.44
C ARG A 25 -5.91 12.57 13.18
N VAL A 26 -5.99 12.11 11.92
CA VAL A 26 -6.52 10.79 11.55
C VAL A 26 -5.91 9.67 12.39
N ARG A 27 -4.59 9.65 12.55
CA ARG A 27 -3.91 8.66 13.41
C ARG A 27 -4.34 8.75 14.86
N LYS A 28 -4.48 9.96 15.41
CA LYS A 28 -4.85 10.15 16.82
C LYS A 28 -6.28 9.68 17.08
N LEU A 29 -7.19 9.92 16.14
CA LEU A 29 -8.58 9.48 16.24
C LEU A 29 -8.68 7.96 16.17
N LEU A 30 -7.93 7.34 15.27
CA LEU A 30 -7.99 5.88 15.09
C LEU A 30 -7.62 5.10 16.35
N TYR A 31 -6.67 5.60 17.14
CA TYR A 31 -6.23 4.96 18.39
C TYR A 31 -6.94 5.48 19.64
N SER A 32 -7.92 6.38 19.51
CA SER A 32 -8.75 6.81 20.63
C SER A 32 -9.89 5.82 20.88
N SER A 33 -10.21 5.56 22.15
CA SER A 33 -11.24 4.59 22.60
C SER A 33 -12.69 4.98 22.29
N GLN A 34 -12.92 5.89 21.34
CA GLN A 34 -14.21 6.52 21.07
C GLN A 34 -14.79 6.20 19.68
N SER A 35 -14.15 5.33 18.90
CA SER A 35 -14.63 4.98 17.55
C SER A 35 -15.88 4.09 17.60
N GLY A 36 -16.99 4.59 17.02
CA GLY A 36 -18.26 3.88 16.91
C GLY A 36 -18.35 3.05 15.63
N ARG A 37 -19.41 2.24 15.50
CA ARG A 37 -19.67 1.40 14.30
C ARG A 37 -19.83 2.23 13.02
N ASN A 38 -20.41 3.43 13.11
CA ASN A 38 -20.57 4.34 11.97
C ASN A 38 -19.23 4.87 11.43
N ASP A 39 -18.26 5.10 12.32
CA ASP A 39 -16.92 5.57 11.92
C ASP A 39 -16.19 4.53 11.07
N LEU A 40 -16.40 3.23 11.34
CA LEU A 40 -15.81 2.14 10.56
C LEU A 40 -16.38 2.06 9.13
N GLU A 41 -17.68 2.32 8.97
CA GLU A 41 -18.30 2.31 7.65
C GLU A 41 -17.84 3.52 6.81
N ASP A 42 -17.74 4.69 7.43
CA ASP A 42 -17.16 5.87 6.79
C ASP A 42 -15.69 5.62 6.37
N ILE A 43 -14.89 4.97 7.22
CA ILE A 43 -13.50 4.60 6.88
C ILE A 43 -13.45 3.68 5.65
N LYS A 44 -14.28 2.63 5.61
CA LYS A 44 -14.33 1.72 4.46
C LYS A 44 -14.70 2.45 3.18
N ASN A 45 -15.70 3.34 3.24
CA ASN A 45 -16.12 4.14 2.10
C ASN A 45 -15.03 5.11 1.63
N LEU A 46 -14.28 5.72 2.55
CA LEU A 46 -13.13 6.57 2.22
C LEU A 46 -12.04 5.79 1.49
N ILE A 47 -11.70 4.58 1.95
CA ILE A 47 -10.66 3.75 1.32
C ILE A 47 -11.13 3.26 -0.05
N ASN A 48 -12.36 2.76 -0.15
CA ASN A 48 -12.93 2.23 -1.39
C ASN A 48 -12.98 3.28 -2.52
N ASN A 49 -13.15 4.56 -2.17
CA ASN A 49 -13.19 5.66 -3.13
C ASN A 49 -11.86 6.43 -3.23
N ALA A 50 -10.79 5.99 -2.55
CA ALA A 50 -9.58 6.78 -2.38
C ALA A 50 -8.92 7.14 -3.72
N SER A 51 -8.86 6.22 -4.67
CA SER A 51 -8.29 6.47 -6.00
C SER A 51 -9.09 7.50 -6.80
N ILE A 52 -10.42 7.45 -6.70
CA ILE A 52 -11.34 8.36 -7.38
C ILE A 52 -11.24 9.77 -6.78
N GLU A 53 -11.22 9.87 -5.45
CA GLU A 53 -11.06 11.16 -4.77
C GLU A 53 -9.68 11.77 -5.02
N TYR A 54 -8.62 10.95 -4.98
CA TYR A 54 -7.26 11.39 -5.28
C TYR A 54 -7.14 12.04 -6.66
N ALA A 55 -7.79 11.46 -7.69
CA ALA A 55 -7.75 11.98 -9.05
C ALA A 55 -8.36 13.38 -9.20
N LYS A 56 -9.18 13.83 -8.23
CA LYS A 56 -9.79 15.18 -8.21
C LYS A 56 -8.90 16.23 -7.54
N ILE A 57 -7.80 15.82 -6.90
CA ILE A 57 -6.92 16.71 -6.15
C ILE A 57 -5.82 17.24 -7.08
N PHE A 58 -5.76 18.56 -7.25
CA PHE A 58 -4.76 19.21 -8.10
C PHE A 58 -3.54 19.69 -7.32
N GLU A 59 -3.73 20.08 -6.06
CA GLU A 59 -2.66 20.64 -5.25
C GLU A 59 -1.78 19.54 -4.64
N GLU A 60 -0.48 19.56 -4.96
CA GLU A 60 0.48 18.53 -4.52
C GLU A 60 0.50 18.35 -2.99
N TRP A 61 0.50 19.43 -2.22
CA TRP A 61 0.47 19.35 -0.75
C TRP A 61 -0.81 18.70 -0.21
N LYS A 62 -1.91 18.80 -0.96
CA LYS A 62 -3.21 18.21 -0.60
C LYS A 62 -3.22 16.73 -0.95
N GLN A 63 -2.63 16.35 -2.09
CA GLN A 63 -2.37 14.96 -2.46
C GLN A 63 -1.51 14.26 -1.40
N GLU A 64 -0.42 14.90 -0.94
CA GLU A 64 0.44 14.37 0.12
C GLU A 64 -0.34 14.10 1.41
N ASN A 65 -1.09 15.10 1.88
CA ASN A 65 -1.89 14.98 3.10
C ASN A 65 -2.96 13.89 2.98
N PHE A 66 -3.65 13.82 1.83
CA PHE A 66 -4.67 12.82 1.55
C PHE A 66 -4.09 11.40 1.58
N VAL A 67 -3.05 11.12 0.79
CA VAL A 67 -2.46 9.78 0.72
C VAL A 67 -1.83 9.39 2.06
N ALA A 68 -1.19 10.34 2.75
CA ALA A 68 -0.64 10.09 4.08
C ALA A 68 -1.74 9.68 5.07
N ALA A 69 -2.88 10.38 5.07
CA ALA A 69 -4.03 10.04 5.90
C ALA A 69 -4.65 8.69 5.52
N THR A 70 -4.87 8.43 4.22
CA THR A 70 -5.41 7.16 3.72
C THR A 70 -4.55 5.99 4.15
N SER A 71 -3.22 6.11 4.05
CA SER A 71 -2.32 5.02 4.45
C SER A 71 -2.38 4.65 5.94
N VAL A 72 -2.89 5.54 6.80
CA VAL A 72 -3.07 5.25 8.23
C VAL A 72 -4.29 4.36 8.46
N ILE A 73 -5.35 4.55 7.69
CA ILE A 73 -6.61 3.81 7.85
C ILE A 73 -6.72 2.63 6.88
N TYR A 74 -5.84 2.52 5.89
CA TYR A 74 -5.93 1.58 4.77
C TYR A 74 -6.19 0.12 5.19
N TYR A 75 -5.54 -0.36 6.25
CA TYR A 75 -5.69 -1.73 6.75
C TYR A 75 -7.10 -2.07 7.27
N LEU A 76 -8.00 -1.08 7.36
CA LEU A 76 -9.38 -1.24 7.83
C LEU A 76 -10.39 -1.40 6.68
N HIS A 77 -9.92 -1.55 5.43
CA HIS A 77 -10.81 -1.87 4.33
C HIS A 77 -11.46 -3.25 4.50
N ASN A 78 -12.60 -3.46 3.84
CA ASN A 78 -13.37 -4.71 3.87
C ASN A 78 -13.28 -5.48 2.54
N LYS A 79 -12.10 -5.44 1.90
CA LYS A 79 -11.84 -6.06 0.60
C LYS A 79 -11.00 -7.32 0.74
N GLU A 80 -11.23 -8.13 1.77
CA GLU A 80 -10.43 -9.35 2.03
C GLU A 80 -10.51 -10.38 0.89
N GLU A 81 -11.60 -10.37 0.13
CA GLU A 81 -11.78 -11.24 -1.06
C GLU A 81 -11.05 -10.71 -2.30
N ASN A 82 -10.68 -9.42 -2.33
CA ASN A 82 -10.02 -8.75 -3.46
C ASN A 82 -9.01 -7.70 -2.93
N PRO A 83 -7.96 -8.12 -2.21
CA PRO A 83 -7.04 -7.19 -1.53
C PRO A 83 -6.21 -6.33 -2.51
N ASP A 84 -6.16 -6.71 -3.77
CA ASP A 84 -5.45 -6.01 -4.85
C ASP A 84 -6.27 -4.87 -5.50
N PHE A 85 -7.50 -4.60 -5.05
CA PHE A 85 -8.41 -3.60 -5.65
C PHE A 85 -7.82 -2.19 -5.82
N LEU A 86 -6.84 -1.80 -4.98
CA LEU A 86 -6.14 -0.51 -5.11
C LEU A 86 -4.73 -0.62 -5.69
N PHE A 87 -4.21 -1.81 -5.98
CA PHE A 87 -2.86 -1.99 -6.51
C PHE A 87 -2.54 -1.12 -7.73
N PRO A 88 -3.43 -0.99 -8.73
CA PRO A 88 -3.19 -0.09 -9.86
C PRO A 88 -2.89 1.35 -9.44
N TRP A 89 -3.66 1.87 -8.48
CA TRP A 89 -3.43 3.20 -7.92
C TRP A 89 -2.14 3.25 -7.09
N LEU A 90 -1.89 2.25 -6.25
CA LEU A 90 -0.67 2.17 -5.42
C LEU A 90 0.60 2.13 -6.29
N PHE A 91 0.58 1.45 -7.44
CA PHE A 91 1.69 1.45 -8.41
C PHE A 91 1.91 2.83 -9.05
N GLN A 92 0.85 3.61 -9.29
CA GLN A 92 0.99 5.01 -9.72
C GLN A 92 1.64 5.85 -8.61
N LEU A 93 1.19 5.69 -7.37
CA LEU A 93 1.74 6.42 -6.22
C LEU A 93 3.20 6.08 -5.93
N LEU A 94 3.65 4.83 -6.16
CA LEU A 94 5.06 4.44 -6.05
C LEU A 94 5.99 5.19 -7.01
N GLN A 95 5.44 5.71 -8.12
CA GLN A 95 6.18 6.44 -9.13
C GLN A 95 6.13 7.97 -8.94
N HIS A 96 5.37 8.46 -7.95
CA HIS A 96 5.18 9.89 -7.72
C HIS A 96 6.50 10.61 -7.37
N SER A 97 6.60 11.91 -7.69
CA SER A 97 7.71 12.80 -7.29
C SER A 97 7.89 12.93 -5.77
N SER A 98 6.79 13.01 -5.00
CA SER A 98 6.80 13.17 -3.55
C SER A 98 7.22 11.89 -2.84
N GLY A 99 8.24 12.01 -1.99
CA GLY A 99 8.67 10.90 -1.11
C GLY A 99 7.60 10.51 -0.08
N VAL A 100 6.75 11.44 0.34
CA VAL A 100 5.66 11.19 1.30
C VAL A 100 4.63 10.26 0.69
N ILE A 101 4.18 10.56 -0.54
CA ILE A 101 3.21 9.74 -1.27
C ILE A 101 3.78 8.35 -1.54
N ARG A 102 5.03 8.27 -2.03
CA ARG A 102 5.68 6.97 -2.27
C ARG A 102 5.77 6.13 -1.00
N TYR A 103 6.23 6.70 0.10
CA TYR A 103 6.35 5.97 1.37
C TYR A 103 4.99 5.52 1.92
N ALA A 104 3.96 6.36 1.76
CA ALA A 104 2.59 5.98 2.12
C ALA A 104 2.09 4.81 1.26
N SER A 105 2.39 4.78 -0.05
CA SER A 105 2.09 3.65 -0.93
C SER A 105 2.83 2.37 -0.53
N VAL A 106 4.13 2.46 -0.22
CA VAL A 106 4.92 1.33 0.29
C VAL A 106 4.22 0.69 1.50
N ARG A 107 3.80 1.50 2.48
CA ARG A 107 3.09 0.98 3.66
C ARG A 107 1.77 0.29 3.32
N MET A 108 0.97 0.86 2.42
CA MET A 108 -0.30 0.25 2.02
C MET A 108 -0.09 -1.09 1.33
N LEU A 109 0.89 -1.19 0.41
CA LEU A 109 1.25 -2.45 -0.22
C LEU A 109 1.80 -3.48 0.79
N SER A 110 2.66 -3.06 1.72
CA SER A 110 3.17 -3.93 2.78
C SER A 110 2.06 -4.51 3.67
N ASN A 111 1.01 -3.73 3.95
CA ASN A 111 -0.14 -4.21 4.73
C ASN A 111 -0.86 -5.39 4.04
N GLU A 112 -0.87 -5.44 2.70
CA GLU A 112 -1.53 -6.53 1.95
C GLU A 112 -0.66 -7.78 1.81
N ILE A 113 0.68 -7.64 1.83
CA ILE A 113 1.60 -8.77 1.64
C ILE A 113 1.45 -9.80 2.77
N GLY A 114 1.27 -9.35 4.02
CA GLY A 114 1.08 -10.25 5.15
C GLY A 114 -0.10 -11.22 4.96
N PRO A 115 -1.34 -10.71 4.79
CA PRO A 115 -2.51 -11.52 4.49
C PRO A 115 -2.35 -12.41 3.25
N LEU A 116 -1.76 -11.88 2.17
CA LEU A 116 -1.54 -12.63 0.92
C LEU A 116 -0.61 -13.84 1.06
N THR A 117 0.25 -13.87 2.08
CA THR A 117 1.28 -14.92 2.25
C THR A 117 0.96 -15.92 3.33
N VAL A 118 -0.23 -15.86 3.94
CA VAL A 118 -0.57 -16.70 5.09
C VAL A 118 -0.52 -18.20 4.75
N HIS A 119 -1.05 -18.61 3.61
CA HIS A 119 -1.02 -20.01 3.16
C HIS A 119 0.39 -20.53 2.89
N LEU A 120 1.34 -19.64 2.60
CA LEU A 120 2.76 -20.00 2.43
C LEU A 120 3.46 -20.19 3.77
N ARG A 121 3.14 -19.34 4.74
CA ARG A 121 3.75 -19.35 6.09
C ARG A 121 3.16 -20.43 6.99
N PHE A 122 1.90 -20.81 6.75
CA PHE A 122 1.14 -21.77 7.55
C PHE A 122 0.43 -22.82 6.66
N PRO A 123 1.17 -23.65 5.92
CA PRO A 123 0.60 -24.57 4.92
C PRO A 123 -0.31 -25.65 5.51
N ASP A 124 -0.13 -26.00 6.78
CA ASP A 124 -0.92 -27.04 7.46
C ASP A 124 -2.28 -26.55 7.97
N HIS A 125 -2.58 -25.25 7.84
CA HIS A 125 -3.85 -24.69 8.30
C HIS A 125 -4.92 -24.78 7.21
N LYS A 126 -6.15 -25.06 7.63
CA LYS A 126 -7.28 -25.16 6.70
C LYS A 126 -7.51 -23.81 5.97
N PRO A 127 -7.81 -23.84 4.66
CA PRO A 127 -8.30 -22.66 3.96
C PRO A 127 -9.47 -22.05 4.72
N GLY A 128 -9.48 -20.71 4.88
CA GLY A 128 -10.49 -20.02 5.68
C GLY A 128 -10.06 -19.65 7.10
N TYR A 129 -9.02 -20.27 7.66
CA TYR A 129 -8.62 -20.04 9.06
C TYR A 129 -8.13 -18.61 9.32
N PHE A 130 -7.52 -17.98 8.31
CA PHE A 130 -6.93 -16.63 8.41
C PHE A 130 -7.56 -15.60 7.46
N GLY A 131 -8.72 -15.93 6.87
CA GLY A 131 -9.41 -15.02 5.95
C GLY A 131 -10.18 -15.75 4.87
N LYS A 132 -10.90 -14.97 4.06
CA LYS A 132 -11.75 -15.49 2.98
C LYS A 132 -11.00 -15.76 1.67
N LEU A 133 -9.76 -15.30 1.56
CA LEU A 133 -8.97 -15.40 0.34
C LEU A 133 -8.47 -16.83 0.13
N MET A 134 -8.76 -17.39 -1.04
CA MET A 134 -8.30 -18.73 -1.39
C MET A 134 -6.80 -18.72 -1.75
N PRO A 135 -6.03 -19.78 -1.42
CA PRO A 135 -4.60 -19.86 -1.73
C PRO A 135 -4.26 -19.61 -3.20
N GLU A 136 -5.07 -20.10 -4.13
CA GLU A 136 -4.85 -19.95 -5.57
C GLU A 136 -5.07 -18.49 -6.04
N GLN A 137 -6.05 -17.81 -5.45
CA GLN A 137 -6.27 -16.38 -5.69
C GLN A 137 -5.12 -15.57 -5.12
N ALA A 138 -4.69 -15.88 -3.89
CA ALA A 138 -3.55 -15.23 -3.27
C ALA A 138 -2.27 -15.42 -4.11
N ASP A 139 -2.00 -16.64 -4.60
CA ASP A 139 -0.86 -16.93 -5.49
C ASP A 139 -0.92 -16.13 -6.80
N THR A 140 -2.12 -15.97 -7.38
CA THR A 140 -2.32 -15.16 -8.59
C THR A 140 -2.00 -13.70 -8.34
N ILE A 141 -2.48 -13.15 -7.22
CA ILE A 141 -2.20 -11.75 -6.82
C ILE A 141 -0.72 -11.57 -6.53
N LEU A 142 -0.08 -12.48 -5.79
CA LEU A 142 1.36 -12.43 -5.49
C LEU A 142 2.21 -12.49 -6.76
N TYR A 143 1.86 -13.35 -7.72
CA TYR A 143 2.54 -13.41 -9.02
C TYR A 143 2.39 -12.09 -9.79
N SER A 144 1.17 -11.56 -9.88
CA SER A 144 0.91 -10.27 -10.54
C SER A 144 1.70 -9.13 -9.89
N LEU A 145 1.67 -9.04 -8.56
CA LEU A 145 2.45 -8.08 -7.79
C LEU A 145 3.95 -8.21 -8.07
N PHE A 146 4.50 -9.43 -8.05
CA PHE A 146 5.90 -9.69 -8.37
C PHE A 146 6.27 -9.22 -9.78
N VAL A 147 5.47 -9.56 -10.79
CA VAL A 147 5.69 -9.15 -12.18
C VAL A 147 5.66 -7.63 -12.31
N SER A 148 4.63 -6.97 -11.76
CA SER A 148 4.49 -5.51 -11.81
C SER A 148 5.66 -4.80 -11.14
N LEU A 149 6.09 -5.26 -9.96
CA LEU A 149 7.23 -4.68 -9.25
C LEU A 149 8.53 -4.85 -10.06
N ASN A 150 8.80 -6.03 -10.62
CA ASN A 150 9.99 -6.23 -11.45
C ASN A 150 9.94 -5.39 -12.74
N GLY A 151 8.78 -5.26 -13.38
CA GLY A 151 8.58 -4.37 -14.52
C GLY A 151 8.89 -2.91 -14.16
N LEU A 152 8.37 -2.43 -13.03
CA LEU A 152 8.69 -1.09 -12.52
C LEU A 152 10.18 -0.92 -12.22
N LEU A 153 10.84 -1.91 -11.63
CA LEU A 153 12.29 -1.86 -11.38
C LEU A 153 13.09 -1.77 -12.68
N GLY A 154 12.69 -2.51 -13.71
CA GLY A 154 13.31 -2.43 -15.04
C GLY A 154 13.23 -1.02 -15.62
N THR A 155 12.04 -0.41 -15.59
CA THR A 155 11.81 0.95 -16.10
C THR A 155 12.50 2.03 -15.27
N LEU A 156 12.52 1.88 -13.95
CA LEU A 156 13.09 2.89 -13.03
C LEU A 156 14.60 2.75 -12.81
N TRP A 157 15.22 1.68 -13.32
CA TRP A 157 16.63 1.42 -13.16
C TRP A 157 17.48 2.54 -13.77
N GLN A 158 18.55 2.91 -13.06
CA GLN A 158 19.55 3.85 -13.53
C GLN A 158 20.93 3.36 -13.12
N SER A 159 21.94 3.56 -13.98
CA SER A 159 23.31 3.12 -13.74
C SER A 159 23.89 3.63 -12.41
N LYS A 160 23.48 4.82 -11.96
CA LYS A 160 23.87 5.40 -10.67
C LYS A 160 23.51 4.55 -9.46
N TYR A 161 22.53 3.64 -9.58
CA TYR A 161 22.12 2.76 -8.50
C TYR A 161 23.05 1.55 -8.30
N LYS A 162 23.89 1.21 -9.30
CA LYS A 162 24.78 0.05 -9.28
C LYS A 162 25.77 0.03 -8.10
N LYS A 163 26.13 1.21 -7.58
CA LYS A 163 27.08 1.34 -6.46
C LYS A 163 26.48 1.04 -5.09
N TYR A 164 25.15 0.93 -4.97
CA TYR A 164 24.48 0.71 -3.69
C TYR A 164 24.19 -0.77 -3.50
N LYS A 165 24.75 -1.36 -2.44
CA LYS A 165 24.55 -2.78 -2.10
C LYS A 165 23.24 -3.03 -1.36
N TYR A 166 22.83 -2.10 -0.50
CA TYR A 166 21.65 -2.23 0.35
C TYR A 166 20.57 -1.24 -0.07
N ILE A 167 19.31 -1.66 0.07
CA ILE A 167 18.15 -0.81 -0.25
C ILE A 167 18.17 0.47 0.57
N ASP A 168 18.50 0.39 1.85
CA ASP A 168 18.56 1.55 2.75
C ASP A 168 19.58 2.60 2.29
N SER A 169 20.66 2.18 1.64
CA SER A 169 21.69 3.06 1.11
C SER A 169 21.26 3.76 -0.19
N LEU A 170 20.22 3.31 -0.88
CA LEU A 170 19.74 3.96 -2.10
C LEU A 170 19.26 5.39 -1.81
N PRO A 171 19.46 6.33 -2.75
CA PRO A 171 18.88 7.66 -2.64
C PRO A 171 17.35 7.59 -2.71
N VAL A 172 16.69 8.55 -2.07
CA VAL A 172 15.23 8.68 -2.08
C VAL A 172 14.74 8.79 -3.53
N SER A 173 14.00 7.79 -3.98
CA SER A 173 13.60 7.65 -5.38
C SER A 173 12.42 6.68 -5.54
N PRO A 174 11.70 6.72 -6.67
CA PRO A 174 10.76 5.67 -7.05
C PRO A 174 11.40 4.28 -7.03
N TYR A 175 12.60 4.14 -7.59
CA TYR A 175 13.34 2.87 -7.62
C TYR A 175 13.53 2.27 -6.22
N LYS A 176 13.97 3.07 -5.24
CA LYS A 176 14.09 2.63 -3.84
C LYS A 176 12.74 2.18 -3.27
N SER A 177 11.67 2.91 -3.58
CA SER A 177 10.33 2.63 -3.03
C SER A 177 9.80 1.29 -3.55
N VAL A 178 9.98 0.99 -4.84
CA VAL A 178 9.64 -0.31 -5.42
C VAL A 178 10.50 -1.44 -4.83
N GLN A 179 11.81 -1.20 -4.64
CA GLN A 179 12.71 -2.16 -3.97
C GLN A 179 12.23 -2.50 -2.55
N MET A 180 11.73 -1.53 -1.78
CA MET A 180 11.22 -1.77 -0.43
C MET A 180 10.01 -2.73 -0.44
N VAL A 181 9.05 -2.53 -1.34
CA VAL A 181 7.90 -3.44 -1.47
C VAL A 181 8.34 -4.83 -1.92
N LEU A 182 9.26 -4.91 -2.89
CA LEU A 182 9.78 -6.19 -3.36
C LEU A 182 10.57 -6.93 -2.27
N ALA A 183 11.28 -6.22 -1.39
CA ALA A 183 11.97 -6.82 -0.27
C ALA A 183 11.00 -7.43 0.74
N GLU A 184 9.95 -6.70 1.12
CA GLU A 184 8.88 -7.21 1.98
C GLU A 184 8.21 -8.45 1.37
N LEU A 185 7.89 -8.41 0.07
CA LEU A 185 7.33 -9.55 -0.64
C LEU A 185 8.24 -10.78 -0.57
N LYS A 186 9.56 -10.58 -0.77
CA LYS A 186 10.54 -11.67 -0.72
C LYS A 186 10.69 -12.27 0.67
N GLU A 187 10.67 -11.43 1.69
CA GLU A 187 10.76 -11.85 3.08
C GLU A 187 9.51 -12.65 3.48
N SER A 188 8.32 -12.11 3.20
CA SER A 188 7.05 -12.73 3.57
C SER A 188 6.74 -14.03 2.79
N CYS A 189 7.07 -14.12 1.50
CA CYS A 189 6.87 -15.34 0.71
C CYS A 189 7.93 -16.43 0.96
N GLY A 190 9.13 -16.04 1.37
CA GLY A 190 10.28 -16.94 1.51
C GLY A 190 10.96 -17.30 0.18
N LYS A 191 12.25 -17.67 0.27
CA LYS A 191 13.15 -17.86 -0.88
C LYS A 191 12.63 -18.86 -1.92
N LYS A 192 12.17 -20.05 -1.48
CA LYS A 192 11.71 -21.11 -2.39
C LYS A 192 10.56 -20.65 -3.29
N TYR A 193 9.63 -19.89 -2.73
CA TYR A 193 8.48 -19.37 -3.47
C TYR A 193 8.90 -18.31 -4.48
N ILE A 194 9.76 -17.37 -4.06
CA ILE A 194 10.30 -16.33 -4.95
C ILE A 194 11.09 -16.93 -6.12
N ASP A 195 11.90 -17.95 -5.86
CA ASP A 195 12.64 -18.65 -6.91
C ASP A 195 11.69 -19.31 -7.93
N ARG A 196 10.55 -19.83 -7.47
CA ARG A 196 9.48 -20.35 -8.35
C ARG A 196 8.89 -19.24 -9.21
N LEU A 197 8.52 -18.10 -8.65
CA LEU A 197 7.98 -16.96 -9.41
C LEU A 197 8.98 -16.48 -10.48
N ALA A 198 10.26 -16.35 -10.12
CA ALA A 198 11.29 -15.88 -11.04
C ALA A 198 11.46 -16.78 -12.27
N ARG A 199 11.34 -18.11 -12.11
CA ARG A 199 11.38 -19.09 -13.21
C ARG A 199 10.18 -18.95 -14.15
N LEU A 200 9.00 -18.62 -13.62
CA LEU A 200 7.80 -18.42 -14.43
C LEU A 200 7.88 -17.14 -15.28
N THR A 201 8.57 -16.11 -14.77
CA THR A 201 8.74 -14.83 -15.48
C THR A 201 9.87 -14.84 -16.52
N ASN A 202 10.83 -15.75 -16.39
CA ASN A 202 11.93 -15.97 -17.34
C ASN A 202 11.97 -17.45 -17.71
N PRO A 203 11.00 -17.96 -18.50
CA PRO A 203 11.09 -19.32 -19.00
C PRO A 203 12.32 -19.40 -19.90
N LEU A 204 13.31 -20.20 -19.48
CA LEU A 204 14.37 -20.67 -20.38
C LEU A 204 13.76 -21.49 -21.51
#